data_AF-A0A9X7IRS8-F1
#
_entry.id   AF-A0A9X7IRS8-F1
#
_cell.length_a   1.000
_cell.length_b   1.000
_cell.length_c   1.000
_cell.angle_alpha   90.00
_cell.angle_beta   90.00
_cell.angle_gamma   90.00
#
_symmetry.space_group_name_H-M   'P 1'
#
loop_
_entity.id
_entity.type
_entity.pdbx_description
1 polymer ?
#
loop_
_entity_poly.entity_id
_entity_poly.type
_entity_poly.pdbx_seq_one_letter_code
_entity_poly.pdbx_strand_id
1 'polypeptide(L)'
;MSLEQLYLALLIGGLVLLASIIATRAADRVGLPSLLLFLLVGVVIGNDGLGLDFSDVQLASDLGTTALAVILVEGGLTTRFANIRRLLAPAAVLATVGVVVSMAVIAVAAHLLLGISWQLAFLLGAIVSPTDAAAVFSILRVLPLPRRVAGLLEAESGFNDAPAAIVVLMLSTTPLVIDPAHAIGGVFYELIAGSAIGLVVGLLGAMMLRRAALPASGLYPLATFGLAMVAFAAAASLHASGFIAAYLSGVVLANSGLPHRAAIRSFAEGLGWLAQIGLFVLLGLLVSPSQLSGELIPALIIGAVLLLLSRPLSVVASLIWFKVPWREQIFLSWAGLRGAVPIVLATFPIVEGVPDSYRLLNIVFILVVVYTVVQGPSLGLFAHWLRLIPRDATREIQVEAAPLDVLEAELLTMTVQPGSKLHNVSVLELRLPDPSVITLIIRKGDTFVPQPDTRITVGDELLIVTTSKTRLSAERRLRAVSRRGKLAHWFDEYGDSE
;
A
#
# COMPACT_ATOMS: atom_id res chain seq x y z
N MET A 1 10.12 -1.41 -31.87
CA MET A 1 8.66 -1.67 -31.91
C MET A 1 8.06 -0.95 -33.11
N SER A 2 7.25 -1.64 -33.92
CA SER A 2 6.40 -1.00 -34.95
C SER A 2 5.14 -0.37 -34.31
N LEU A 3 4.43 0.51 -35.03
CA LEU A 3 3.17 1.10 -34.55
C LEU A 3 2.09 0.04 -34.26
N GLU A 4 2.03 -1.03 -35.06
CA GLU A 4 1.09 -2.14 -34.85
C GLU A 4 1.41 -2.93 -33.58
N GLN A 5 2.69 -3.18 -33.31
CA GLN A 5 3.14 -3.80 -32.05
C GLN A 5 2.80 -2.91 -30.85
N LEU A 6 2.93 -1.59 -30.99
CA LEU A 6 2.53 -0.65 -29.94
C LEU A 6 1.02 -0.69 -29.68
N TYR A 7 0.18 -0.67 -30.71
CA TYR A 7 -1.27 -0.75 -30.54
C TYR A 7 -1.71 -2.07 -29.91
N LEU A 8 -1.10 -3.18 -30.32
CA LEU A 8 -1.37 -4.50 -29.75
C LEU A 8 -0.93 -4.56 -28.28
N ALA A 9 0.24 -4.02 -27.94
CA ALA A 9 0.72 -3.93 -26.56
C ALA A 9 -0.22 -3.07 -25.68
N LEU A 10 -0.68 -1.92 -26.20
CA LEU A 10 -1.63 -1.06 -25.49
C LEU A 10 -2.99 -1.72 -25.30
N LEU A 11 -3.49 -2.43 -26.32
CA LEU A 11 -4.74 -3.16 -26.25
C LEU A 11 -4.67 -4.30 -25.22
N ILE A 12 -3.61 -5.11 -25.27
CA ILE A 12 -3.40 -6.20 -24.32
C ILE A 12 -3.23 -5.63 -22.91
N GLY A 13 -2.39 -4.61 -22.72
CA GLY A 13 -2.18 -3.97 -21.43
C GLY A 13 -3.47 -3.40 -20.85
N GLY A 14 -4.29 -2.73 -21.67
CA GLY A 14 -5.60 -2.22 -21.26
C GLY A 14 -6.59 -3.32 -20.87
N LEU A 15 -6.68 -4.39 -21.68
CA LEU A 15 -7.55 -5.54 -21.39
C LEU A 15 -7.11 -6.28 -20.13
N VAL A 16 -5.81 -6.49 -19.94
CA VAL A 16 -5.22 -7.08 -18.74
C VAL A 16 -5.58 -6.28 -17.50
N LEU A 17 -5.45 -4.95 -17.57
CA LEU A 17 -5.77 -4.07 -16.46
C LEU A 17 -7.26 -4.17 -16.11
N LEU A 18 -8.15 -4.11 -17.10
CA LEU A 18 -9.60 -4.25 -16.89
C LEU A 18 -9.95 -5.64 -16.33
N ALA A 19 -9.36 -6.71 -16.87
CA ALA A 19 -9.54 -8.07 -16.38
C ALA A 19 -9.06 -8.21 -14.93
N SER A 20 -7.94 -7.58 -14.57
CA SER A 20 -7.39 -7.58 -13.21
C SER A 20 -8.32 -6.85 -12.23
N ILE A 21 -8.92 -5.74 -12.62
CA ILE A 21 -9.92 -5.04 -11.79
C ILE A 21 -11.15 -5.93 -11.55
N ILE A 22 -11.64 -6.62 -12.59
CA ILE A 22 -12.77 -7.55 -12.45
C ILE A 22 -12.39 -8.74 -11.55
N ALA A 23 -11.18 -9.30 -11.73
CA ALA A 23 -10.66 -10.39 -10.92
C ALA A 23 -10.55 -10.01 -9.44
N THR A 24 -10.24 -8.75 -9.12
CA THR A 24 -10.17 -8.26 -7.73
C THR A 24 -11.51 -8.44 -7.00
N ARG A 25 -12.65 -8.15 -7.65
CA ARG A 25 -13.98 -8.40 -7.05
C ARG A 25 -14.27 -9.88 -6.81
N ALA A 26 -13.71 -10.77 -7.64
CA ALA A 26 -13.82 -12.21 -7.42
C ALA A 26 -12.91 -12.67 -6.27
N ALA A 27 -11.70 -12.09 -6.14
CA ALA A 27 -10.75 -12.37 -5.06
C ALA A 27 -11.37 -12.14 -3.68
N ASP A 28 -12.10 -11.02 -3.52
CA ASP A 28 -12.77 -10.65 -2.28
C ASP A 28 -13.78 -11.71 -1.81
N ARG A 29 -14.37 -12.50 -2.73
CA ARG A 29 -15.28 -13.60 -2.39
C ARG A 29 -14.56 -14.88 -1.99
N VAL A 30 -13.36 -15.13 -2.54
CA VAL A 30 -12.61 -16.38 -2.36
C VAL A 30 -11.64 -16.28 -1.17
N GLY A 31 -11.34 -15.06 -0.70
CA GLY A 31 -10.41 -14.84 0.43
C GLY A 31 -8.94 -15.07 0.08
N LEU A 32 -8.62 -15.11 -1.21
CA LEU A 32 -7.25 -15.18 -1.72
C LEU A 32 -6.68 -13.76 -1.92
N PRO A 33 -5.37 -13.55 -1.68
CA PRO A 33 -4.71 -12.30 -2.05
C PRO A 33 -4.90 -12.00 -3.54
N SER A 34 -5.41 -10.80 -3.87
CA SER A 34 -5.67 -10.36 -5.25
C SER A 34 -4.43 -10.45 -6.15
N LEU A 35 -3.26 -10.32 -5.55
CA LEU A 35 -1.95 -10.45 -6.18
C LEU A 35 -1.74 -11.76 -6.93
N LEU A 36 -2.23 -12.88 -6.38
CA LEU A 36 -2.10 -14.18 -7.03
C LEU A 36 -2.94 -14.27 -8.30
N LEU A 37 -4.05 -13.54 -8.38
CA LEU A 37 -4.86 -13.50 -9.59
C LEU A 37 -4.16 -12.70 -10.69
N PHE A 38 -3.49 -11.59 -10.36
CA PHE A 38 -2.73 -10.82 -11.35
C PHE A 38 -1.56 -11.64 -11.90
N LEU A 39 -0.87 -12.38 -11.02
CA LEU A 39 0.17 -13.31 -11.43
C LEU A 39 -0.36 -14.40 -12.36
N LEU A 40 -1.50 -15.00 -12.00
CA LEU A 40 -2.16 -16.03 -12.80
C LEU A 40 -2.55 -15.50 -14.17
N VAL A 41 -3.08 -14.28 -14.26
CA VAL A 41 -3.38 -13.62 -15.54
C VAL A 41 -2.11 -13.50 -16.39
N GLY A 42 -0.97 -13.11 -15.80
CA GLY A 42 0.32 -13.10 -16.49
C GLY A 42 0.74 -14.47 -17.00
N VAL A 43 0.67 -15.51 -16.16
CA VAL A 43 1.05 -16.89 -16.55
C VAL A 43 0.16 -17.44 -17.67
N VAL A 44 -1.15 -17.18 -17.61
CA VAL A 44 -2.11 -17.62 -18.63
C VAL A 44 -1.87 -16.91 -19.96
N ILE A 45 -1.45 -15.65 -19.93
CA ILE A 45 -1.17 -14.88 -21.14
C ILE A 45 0.21 -15.23 -21.72
N GLY A 46 1.16 -15.62 -20.87
CA GLY A 46 2.55 -15.88 -21.22
C GLY A 46 2.77 -17.04 -22.20
N ASN A 47 4.05 -17.35 -22.43
CA ASN A 47 4.50 -18.24 -23.49
C ASN A 47 3.80 -19.61 -23.53
N ASP A 48 3.65 -20.27 -22.38
CA ASP A 48 3.03 -21.61 -22.31
C ASP A 48 1.49 -21.57 -22.24
N GLY A 49 0.89 -20.38 -22.17
CA GLY A 49 -0.55 -20.18 -22.10
C GLY A 49 -1.14 -19.75 -23.45
N LEU A 50 -1.33 -18.44 -23.64
CA LEU A 50 -1.81 -17.86 -24.90
C LEU A 50 -0.70 -17.57 -25.92
N GLY A 51 0.57 -17.82 -25.56
CA GLY A 51 1.69 -17.77 -26.49
C GLY A 51 2.33 -16.39 -26.67
N LEU A 52 2.14 -15.45 -25.73
CA LEU A 52 2.94 -14.22 -25.73
C LEU A 52 4.35 -14.53 -25.19
N ASP A 53 5.32 -14.60 -26.10
CA ASP A 53 6.73 -14.73 -25.75
C ASP A 53 7.23 -13.43 -25.11
N PHE A 54 7.49 -13.47 -23.81
CA PHE A 54 8.10 -12.40 -23.05
C PHE A 54 9.37 -12.93 -22.36
N SER A 55 10.48 -12.84 -23.08
CA SER A 55 11.78 -13.38 -22.66
C SER A 55 12.81 -12.30 -22.28
N ASP A 56 12.42 -11.02 -22.31
CA ASP A 56 13.31 -9.90 -21.98
C ASP A 56 13.40 -9.68 -20.45
N VAL A 57 14.36 -10.37 -19.83
CA VAL A 57 14.62 -10.28 -18.39
C VAL A 57 15.12 -8.89 -17.98
N GLN A 58 15.85 -8.19 -18.85
CA GLN A 58 16.34 -6.84 -18.56
C GLN A 58 15.16 -5.87 -18.46
N LEU A 59 14.27 -5.89 -19.45
CA LEU A 59 13.06 -5.07 -19.43
C LEU A 59 12.16 -5.41 -18.23
N ALA A 60 12.09 -6.71 -17.86
CA ALA A 60 11.37 -7.14 -16.66
C ALA A 60 11.97 -6.55 -15.37
N SER A 61 13.31 -6.56 -15.27
CA SER A 61 14.07 -5.96 -14.16
C SER A 61 13.86 -4.46 -14.05
N ASP A 62 13.94 -3.73 -15.17
CA ASP A 62 13.84 -2.27 -15.21
C ASP A 62 12.41 -1.80 -14.87
N LEU A 63 11.40 -2.43 -15.48
CA LEU A 63 10.00 -2.17 -15.17
C LEU A 63 9.65 -2.61 -13.74
N GLY A 64 10.21 -3.74 -13.28
CA GLY A 64 10.01 -4.25 -11.93
C GLY A 64 10.55 -3.30 -10.86
N THR A 65 11.77 -2.80 -11.06
CA THR A 65 12.41 -1.80 -10.20
C THR A 65 11.61 -0.49 -10.17
N THR A 66 11.13 -0.05 -11.34
CA THR A 66 10.30 1.16 -11.44
C THR A 66 8.97 0.98 -10.72
N ALA A 67 8.29 -0.16 -10.91
CA ALA A 67 7.03 -0.47 -10.23
C ALA A 67 7.22 -0.54 -8.71
N LEU A 68 8.31 -1.15 -8.24
CA LEU A 68 8.64 -1.20 -6.81
C LEU A 68 8.87 0.20 -6.23
N ALA A 69 9.55 1.08 -6.97
CA ALA A 69 9.69 2.48 -6.56
C ALA A 69 8.32 3.15 -6.39
N VAL A 70 7.38 2.97 -7.33
CA VAL A 70 6.01 3.49 -7.24
C VAL A 70 5.27 2.95 -6.01
N ILE A 71 5.38 1.65 -5.74
CA ILE A 71 4.75 1.00 -4.58
C ILE A 71 5.31 1.56 -3.26
N LEU A 72 6.63 1.78 -3.17
CA LEU A 72 7.23 2.37 -1.97
C LEU A 72 6.87 3.85 -1.79
N VAL A 73 6.72 4.61 -2.89
CA VAL A 73 6.18 5.97 -2.82
C VAL A 73 4.74 5.97 -2.30
N GLU A 74 3.89 5.04 -2.78
CA GLU A 74 2.53 4.84 -2.25
C GLU A 74 2.54 4.50 -0.76
N GLY A 75 3.36 3.53 -0.34
CA GLY A 75 3.54 3.17 1.05
C GLY A 75 4.00 4.37 1.91
N GLY A 76 4.95 5.17 1.42
CA GLY A 76 5.40 6.37 2.11
C GLY A 76 4.31 7.43 2.24
N LEU A 77 3.56 7.70 1.16
CA LEU A 77 2.53 8.74 1.12
C LEU A 77 1.25 8.38 1.91
N THR A 78 1.00 7.10 2.13
CA THR A 78 -0.14 6.60 2.94
C THR A 78 0.21 6.47 4.43
N THR A 79 1.50 6.38 4.76
CA THR A 79 2.01 6.16 6.12
C THR A 79 1.77 7.36 7.05
N ARG A 80 1.22 7.09 8.24
CA ARG A 80 1.07 8.09 9.33
C ARG A 80 2.22 7.97 10.34
N PHE A 81 3.12 8.94 10.36
CA PHE A 81 4.32 8.92 11.21
C PHE A 81 4.01 8.79 12.71
N ALA A 82 2.93 9.43 13.17
CA ALA A 82 2.48 9.36 14.56
C ALA A 82 2.20 7.92 15.05
N ASN A 83 1.76 7.04 14.14
CA ASN A 83 1.46 5.65 14.45
C ASN A 83 2.72 4.79 14.49
N ILE A 84 3.66 5.01 13.55
CA ILE A 84 4.84 4.16 13.39
C ILE A 84 6.05 4.59 14.23
N ARG A 85 6.14 5.85 14.69
CA ARG A 85 7.34 6.37 15.36
C ARG A 85 7.83 5.55 16.56
N ARG A 86 6.90 4.91 17.30
CA ARG A 86 7.22 4.06 18.46
C ARG A 86 7.66 2.65 18.06
N LEU A 87 7.50 2.30 16.79
CA LEU A 87 7.75 0.98 16.19
C LEU A 87 8.96 1.00 15.25
N LEU A 88 9.53 2.17 14.94
CA LEU A 88 10.68 2.30 14.04
C LEU A 88 11.90 1.50 14.51
N ALA A 89 12.25 1.56 15.79
CA ALA A 89 13.39 0.82 16.32
C ALA A 89 13.23 -0.70 16.17
N PRO A 90 12.13 -1.34 16.64
CA PRO A 90 11.94 -2.77 16.43
C PRO A 90 11.82 -3.15 14.94
N ALA A 91 11.18 -2.32 14.11
CA ALA A 91 11.08 -2.55 12.68
C ALA A 91 12.45 -2.48 11.97
N ALA A 92 13.30 -1.52 12.35
CA ALA A 92 14.65 -1.40 11.80
C ALA A 92 15.54 -2.61 12.17
N VAL A 93 15.41 -3.15 13.38
CA VAL A 93 16.12 -4.37 13.78
C VAL A 93 15.62 -5.59 13.00
N LEU A 94 14.29 -5.72 12.80
CA LEU A 94 13.72 -6.76 11.95
C LEU A 94 14.23 -6.66 10.50
N ALA A 95 14.28 -5.45 9.94
CA ALA A 95 14.74 -5.19 8.58
C ALA A 95 16.25 -5.33 8.37
N THR A 96 17.04 -5.42 9.46
CA THR A 96 18.51 -5.57 9.38
C THR A 96 18.94 -6.92 9.93
N VAL A 97 18.93 -7.07 11.26
CA VAL A 97 19.31 -8.31 11.95
C VAL A 97 18.41 -9.47 11.52
N GLY A 98 17.10 -9.24 11.43
CA GLY A 98 16.15 -10.26 10.98
C GLY A 98 16.44 -10.74 9.56
N VAL A 99 16.76 -9.83 8.63
CA VAL A 99 17.12 -10.18 7.24
C VAL A 99 18.43 -10.98 7.21
N VAL A 100 19.46 -10.56 7.96
CA VAL A 100 20.75 -11.26 8.02
C VAL A 100 20.60 -12.67 8.59
N VAL A 101 19.87 -12.82 9.70
CA VAL A 101 19.57 -14.13 10.30
C VAL A 101 18.78 -15.00 9.32
N SER A 102 17.75 -14.44 8.69
CA SER A 102 16.93 -15.18 7.73
C SER A 102 17.76 -15.67 6.55
N MET A 103 18.57 -14.78 5.97
CA MET A 103 19.46 -15.08 4.86
C MET A 103 20.44 -16.19 5.24
N ALA A 104 21.09 -16.11 6.40
CA ALA A 104 22.05 -17.12 6.83
C ALA A 104 21.41 -18.50 7.01
N VAL A 105 20.22 -18.57 7.64
CA VAL A 105 19.49 -19.83 7.83
C VAL A 105 19.07 -20.44 6.50
N ILE A 106 18.52 -19.63 5.59
CA ILE A 106 18.12 -20.11 4.26
C ILE A 106 19.33 -20.54 3.45
N ALA A 107 20.44 -19.77 3.46
CA ALA A 107 21.64 -20.10 2.71
C ALA A 107 22.26 -21.43 3.18
N VAL A 108 22.38 -21.64 4.49
CA VAL A 108 22.87 -22.92 5.03
C VAL A 108 21.96 -24.06 4.63
N ALA A 109 20.63 -23.89 4.76
CA ALA A 109 19.67 -24.91 4.36
C ALA A 109 19.70 -25.20 2.86
N ALA A 110 19.82 -24.18 2.02
CA ALA A 110 19.85 -24.34 0.56
C ALA A 110 21.12 -25.05 0.11
N HIS A 111 22.28 -24.70 0.67
CA HIS A 111 23.54 -25.38 0.38
C HIS A 111 23.48 -26.87 0.78
N LEU A 112 23.00 -27.15 2.00
CA LEU A 112 22.98 -28.52 2.54
C LEU A 112 21.89 -29.41 1.92
N LEU A 113 20.69 -28.86 1.67
CA LEU A 113 19.53 -29.65 1.22
C LEU A 113 19.40 -29.70 -0.31
N LEU A 114 19.82 -28.65 -1.03
CA LEU A 114 19.70 -28.57 -2.49
C LEU A 114 21.03 -28.76 -3.22
N GLY A 115 22.16 -28.75 -2.51
CA GLY A 115 23.49 -28.90 -3.09
C GLY A 115 23.91 -27.75 -4.01
N ILE A 116 23.26 -26.58 -3.92
CA ILE A 116 23.62 -25.40 -4.72
C ILE A 116 24.87 -24.73 -4.17
N SER A 117 25.59 -23.97 -5.01
CA SER A 117 26.81 -23.25 -4.58
C SER A 117 26.51 -22.25 -3.46
N TRP A 118 27.51 -21.91 -2.64
CA TRP A 118 27.34 -20.92 -1.57
C TRP A 118 26.85 -19.57 -2.08
N GLN A 119 27.32 -19.14 -3.26
CA GLN A 119 26.86 -17.90 -3.88
C GLN A 119 25.36 -17.96 -4.20
N LEU A 120 24.88 -19.03 -4.83
CA LEU A 120 23.46 -19.21 -5.13
C LEU A 120 22.63 -19.38 -3.85
N ALA A 121 23.18 -20.00 -2.82
CA ALA A 121 22.52 -20.18 -1.53
C ALA A 121 22.34 -18.85 -0.79
N PHE A 122 23.37 -18.00 -0.74
CA PHE A 122 23.27 -16.66 -0.18
C PHE A 122 22.36 -15.76 -1.01
N LEU A 123 22.41 -15.86 -2.35
CA LEU A 123 21.47 -15.17 -3.24
C LEU A 123 20.02 -15.58 -2.96
N LEU A 124 19.73 -16.89 -2.89
CA LEU A 124 18.40 -17.39 -2.56
C LEU A 124 17.95 -16.89 -1.18
N GLY A 125 18.85 -16.92 -0.19
CA GLY A 125 18.58 -16.38 1.13
C GLY A 125 18.25 -14.89 1.10
N ALA A 126 19.02 -14.08 0.38
CA ALA A 126 18.83 -12.64 0.28
C ALA A 126 17.54 -12.29 -0.48
N ILE A 127 17.22 -13.01 -1.56
CA ILE A 127 16.03 -12.81 -2.37
C ILE A 127 14.75 -13.09 -1.58
N VAL A 128 14.73 -14.16 -0.77
CA VAL A 128 13.50 -14.68 -0.17
C VAL A 128 13.28 -14.20 1.28
N SER A 129 14.30 -13.58 1.89
CA SER A 129 14.23 -12.98 3.22
C SER A 129 13.34 -11.73 3.36
N PRO A 130 13.32 -10.75 2.43
CA PRO A 130 12.41 -9.61 2.53
C PRO A 130 10.94 -10.04 2.41
N THR A 131 10.08 -9.34 3.13
CA THR A 131 8.62 -9.50 3.09
C THR A 131 8.01 -8.43 2.21
N ASP A 132 7.03 -8.80 1.39
CA ASP A 132 6.46 -7.87 0.41
C ASP A 132 5.44 -6.93 1.07
N ALA A 133 5.75 -5.63 1.05
CA ALA A 133 4.90 -4.56 1.53
C ALA A 133 3.52 -4.58 0.85
N ALA A 134 3.45 -4.85 -0.44
CA ALA A 134 2.19 -4.85 -1.20
C ALA A 134 1.25 -5.98 -0.75
N ALA A 135 1.81 -7.17 -0.48
CA ALA A 135 1.06 -8.31 0.05
C ALA A 135 0.59 -8.06 1.49
N VAL A 136 1.45 -7.47 2.32
CA VAL A 136 1.12 -7.09 3.70
C VAL A 136 0.03 -6.01 3.73
N PHE A 137 0.15 -4.94 2.96
CA PHE A 137 -0.86 -3.87 2.95
C PHE A 137 -2.23 -4.38 2.48
N SER A 138 -2.25 -5.27 1.48
CA SER A 138 -3.49 -5.90 1.00
C SER A 138 -4.21 -6.66 2.12
N ILE A 139 -3.49 -7.48 2.90
CA ILE A 139 -4.12 -8.25 3.99
C ILE A 139 -4.53 -7.34 5.16
N LEU A 140 -3.75 -6.31 5.49
CA LEU A 140 -4.05 -5.34 6.56
C LEU A 140 -5.31 -4.51 6.28
N ARG A 141 -5.69 -4.32 5.01
CA ARG A 141 -6.95 -3.65 4.64
C ARG A 141 -8.19 -4.47 5.02
N VAL A 142 -8.06 -5.81 5.09
CA VAL A 142 -9.17 -6.73 5.35
C VAL A 142 -9.19 -7.23 6.80
N LEU A 143 -8.02 -7.38 7.43
CA LEU A 143 -7.88 -7.89 8.79
C LEU A 143 -7.69 -6.77 9.83
N PRO A 144 -8.63 -6.58 10.78
CA PRO A 144 -8.50 -5.60 11.85
C PRO A 144 -7.50 -6.09 12.92
N LEU A 145 -6.21 -5.87 12.66
CA LEU A 145 -5.13 -6.18 13.59
C LEU A 145 -4.85 -5.04 14.58
N PRO A 146 -4.19 -5.33 15.72
CA PRO A 146 -3.74 -4.28 16.63
C PRO A 146 -2.78 -3.32 15.91
N ARG A 147 -2.92 -2.01 16.17
CA ARG A 147 -2.09 -0.96 15.55
C ARG A 147 -0.58 -1.23 15.66
N ARG A 148 -0.15 -1.88 16.74
CA ARG A 148 1.25 -2.28 16.95
C ARG A 148 1.72 -3.34 15.94
N VAL A 149 0.92 -4.39 15.75
CA VAL A 149 1.26 -5.50 14.84
C VAL A 149 1.20 -5.04 13.39
N ALA A 150 0.13 -4.32 13.03
CA ALA A 150 0.01 -3.71 11.71
C ALA A 150 1.19 -2.78 11.43
N GLY A 151 1.46 -1.81 12.31
CA GLY A 151 2.55 -0.85 12.12
C GLY A 151 3.95 -1.48 12.11
N LEU A 152 4.17 -2.62 12.78
CA LEU A 152 5.43 -3.37 12.67
C LEU A 152 5.56 -4.06 11.32
N LEU A 153 4.51 -4.70 10.81
CA LEU A 153 4.52 -5.35 9.50
C LEU A 153 4.68 -4.33 8.36
N GLU A 154 3.98 -3.19 8.46
CA GLU A 154 4.08 -2.08 7.50
C GLU A 154 5.51 -1.52 7.46
N ALA A 155 6.08 -1.22 8.63
CA ALA A 155 7.42 -0.67 8.72
C ALA A 155 8.49 -1.68 8.31
N GLU A 156 8.38 -2.94 8.75
CA GLU A 156 9.32 -4.00 8.38
C GLU A 156 9.39 -4.18 6.87
N SER A 157 8.23 -4.28 6.20
CA SER A 157 8.17 -4.51 4.76
C SER A 157 8.63 -3.30 3.93
N GLY A 158 8.52 -2.08 4.45
CA GLY A 158 9.08 -0.90 3.79
C GLY A 158 10.61 -0.78 3.97
N PHE A 159 11.14 -1.24 5.11
CA PHE A 159 12.57 -1.11 5.44
C PHE A 159 13.44 -2.26 4.97
N ASN A 160 12.89 -3.45 4.71
CA ASN A 160 13.67 -4.64 4.35
C ASN A 160 13.96 -4.77 2.84
N ASP A 161 13.12 -4.20 1.98
CA ASP A 161 13.26 -4.27 0.51
C ASP A 161 14.61 -3.68 0.04
N ALA A 162 14.99 -2.54 0.59
CA ALA A 162 16.23 -1.86 0.25
C ALA A 162 17.49 -2.67 0.64
N PRO A 163 17.73 -3.03 1.92
CA PRO A 163 18.86 -3.88 2.30
C PRO A 163 18.92 -5.18 1.50
N ALA A 164 17.77 -5.82 1.24
CA ALA A 164 17.73 -7.06 0.47
C ALA A 164 18.17 -6.85 -0.98
N ALA A 165 17.65 -5.83 -1.66
CA ALA A 165 18.05 -5.51 -3.03
C ALA A 165 19.56 -5.25 -3.15
N ILE A 166 20.14 -4.53 -2.18
CA ILE A 166 21.57 -4.23 -2.13
C ILE A 166 22.39 -5.51 -2.01
N VAL A 167 22.02 -6.39 -1.07
CA VAL A 167 22.73 -7.66 -0.86
C VAL A 167 22.63 -8.54 -2.11
N VAL A 168 21.46 -8.58 -2.76
CA VAL A 168 21.28 -9.34 -4.02
C VAL A 168 22.16 -8.79 -5.14
N LEU A 169 22.15 -7.48 -5.39
CA LEU A 169 23.02 -6.84 -6.39
C LEU A 169 24.51 -7.09 -6.12
N MET A 170 24.93 -6.94 -4.87
CA MET A 170 26.32 -7.18 -4.47
C MET A 170 26.75 -8.63 -4.71
N LEU A 171 25.93 -9.60 -4.31
CA LEU A 171 26.20 -11.04 -4.51
C LEU A 171 26.09 -11.48 -5.99
N SER A 172 25.42 -10.68 -6.83
CA SER A 172 25.26 -10.96 -8.25
C SER A 172 26.47 -10.48 -9.06
N THR A 173 27.06 -9.36 -8.66
CA THR A 173 28.20 -8.72 -9.36
C THR A 173 29.58 -9.21 -8.91
N THR A 174 29.70 -9.72 -7.67
CA THR A 174 30.98 -10.19 -7.12
C THR A 174 30.93 -11.66 -6.70
N PRO A 175 31.89 -12.50 -7.13
CA PRO A 175 32.09 -13.83 -6.55
C PRO A 175 32.31 -13.71 -5.03
N LEU A 176 31.99 -14.75 -4.27
CA LEU A 176 31.98 -14.77 -2.79
C LEU A 176 33.35 -14.54 -2.08
N VAL A 177 34.31 -13.91 -2.75
CA VAL A 177 35.56 -13.38 -2.19
C VAL A 177 35.26 -11.98 -1.64
N ILE A 178 34.41 -11.93 -0.62
CA ILE A 178 33.97 -10.68 0.00
C ILE A 178 34.85 -10.42 1.23
N ASP A 179 35.44 -9.23 1.33
CA ASP A 179 35.83 -8.69 2.63
C ASP A 179 34.56 -8.25 3.37
N PRO A 180 34.16 -8.95 4.46
CA PRO A 180 32.91 -8.66 5.17
C PRO A 180 32.82 -7.20 5.64
N ALA A 181 33.95 -6.56 5.93
CA ALA A 181 33.99 -5.17 6.37
C ALA A 181 33.57 -4.20 5.26
N HIS A 182 34.01 -4.45 4.01
CA HIS A 182 33.63 -3.63 2.86
C HIS A 182 32.15 -3.79 2.48
N ALA A 183 31.62 -5.03 2.56
CA ALA A 183 30.21 -5.32 2.31
C ALA A 183 29.28 -4.62 3.30
N ILE A 184 29.61 -4.73 4.60
CA ILE A 184 28.85 -4.06 5.66
C ILE A 184 28.94 -2.54 5.49
N GLY A 185 30.13 -2.01 5.20
CA GLY A 185 30.35 -0.59 4.94
C GLY A 185 29.52 -0.06 3.77
N GLY A 186 29.46 -0.81 2.67
CA GLY A 186 28.64 -0.49 1.49
C GLY A 186 27.14 -0.40 1.82
N VAL A 187 26.60 -1.44 2.46
CA VAL A 187 25.18 -1.44 2.89
C VAL A 187 24.90 -0.25 3.82
N PHE A 188 25.76 0.02 4.80
CA PHE A 188 25.58 1.17 5.70
C PHE A 188 25.60 2.51 4.95
N TYR A 189 26.54 2.69 4.01
CA TYR A 189 26.60 3.88 3.18
C TYR A 189 25.30 4.05 2.38
N GLU A 190 24.84 3.00 1.69
CA GLU A 190 23.64 3.07 0.85
C GLU A 190 22.38 3.41 1.64
N LEU A 191 22.22 2.82 2.83
CA LEU A 191 21.09 3.09 3.73
C LEU A 191 21.15 4.52 4.28
N ILE A 192 22.32 4.98 4.74
CA ILE A 192 22.48 6.33 5.33
C ILE A 192 22.33 7.41 4.26
N ALA A 193 23.02 7.27 3.13
CA ALA A 193 22.97 8.23 2.04
C ALA A 193 21.55 8.27 1.43
N GLY A 194 20.92 7.12 1.19
CA GLY A 194 19.55 7.05 0.69
C GLY A 194 18.56 7.71 1.67
N SER A 195 18.73 7.46 2.97
CA SER A 195 17.92 8.09 4.01
C SER A 195 18.08 9.61 4.05
N ALA A 196 19.33 10.09 3.98
CA ALA A 196 19.62 11.51 3.97
C ALA A 196 18.99 12.20 2.75
N ILE A 197 19.14 11.62 1.56
CA ILE A 197 18.55 12.15 0.32
C ILE A 197 17.02 12.18 0.42
N GLY A 198 16.39 11.08 0.85
CA GLY A 198 14.94 11.00 1.02
C GLY A 198 14.40 12.06 1.98
N LEU A 199 15.06 12.24 3.14
CA LEU A 199 14.68 13.25 4.13
C LEU A 199 14.85 14.67 3.58
N VAL A 200 15.99 14.96 2.93
CA VAL A 200 16.27 16.29 2.36
C VAL A 200 15.25 16.63 1.27
N VAL A 201 15.03 15.72 0.31
CA VAL A 201 14.06 15.93 -0.77
C VAL A 201 12.65 16.06 -0.22
N GLY A 202 12.25 15.23 0.75
CA GLY A 202 10.94 15.33 1.40
C GLY A 202 10.73 16.66 2.13
N LEU A 203 11.73 17.14 2.88
CA LEU A 203 11.67 18.40 3.62
C LEU A 203 11.63 19.62 2.68
N LEU A 204 12.52 19.66 1.69
CA LEU A 204 12.55 20.73 0.69
C LEU A 204 11.27 20.74 -0.15
N GLY A 205 10.79 19.56 -0.55
CA GLY A 205 9.54 19.38 -1.26
C GLY A 205 8.34 19.87 -0.45
N ALA A 206 8.27 19.55 0.84
CA ALA A 206 7.23 20.05 1.73
C ALA A 206 7.26 21.57 1.89
N MET A 207 8.45 22.16 2.04
CA MET A 207 8.63 23.62 2.11
C MET A 207 8.18 24.30 0.81
N MET A 208 8.55 23.75 -0.34
CA MET A 208 8.18 24.27 -1.65
C MET A 208 6.67 24.19 -1.86
N LEU A 209 6.05 23.02 -1.62
CA LEU A 209 4.63 22.81 -1.84
C LEU A 209 3.73 23.63 -0.92
N ARG A 210 4.17 23.89 0.32
CA ARG A 210 3.45 24.80 1.22
C ARG A 210 3.41 26.25 0.72
N ARG A 211 4.42 26.67 -0.07
CA ARG A 211 4.55 28.04 -0.58
C ARG A 211 4.06 28.20 -2.03
N ALA A 212 4.06 27.13 -2.81
CA ALA A 212 3.80 27.17 -4.24
C ALA A 212 2.37 27.52 -4.64
N ALA A 213 1.40 27.47 -3.69
CA ALA A 213 -0.01 27.79 -3.91
C ALA A 213 -0.53 27.30 -5.28
N LEU A 214 -0.37 25.99 -5.53
CA LEU A 214 -0.64 25.42 -6.85
C LEU A 214 -2.08 25.70 -7.30
N PRO A 215 -2.29 26.06 -8.59
CA PRO A 215 -3.57 26.57 -9.09
C PRO A 215 -4.69 25.52 -9.12
N ALA A 216 -4.35 24.24 -9.09
CA ALA A 216 -5.32 23.15 -9.05
C ALA A 216 -4.97 22.13 -7.96
N SER A 217 -6.00 21.66 -7.25
CA SER A 217 -5.89 20.64 -6.19
C SER A 217 -5.23 19.35 -6.68
N GLY A 218 -5.49 18.96 -7.94
CA GLY A 218 -4.90 17.78 -8.57
C GLY A 218 -3.38 17.87 -8.80
N LEU A 219 -2.78 19.07 -8.77
CA LEU A 219 -1.33 19.21 -8.95
C LEU A 219 -0.54 18.82 -7.70
N TYR A 220 -1.15 18.88 -6.50
CA TYR A 220 -0.49 18.47 -5.26
C TYR A 220 -0.10 16.98 -5.27
N PRO A 221 -1.01 16.03 -5.57
CA PRO A 221 -0.66 14.62 -5.71
C PRO A 221 0.48 14.36 -6.71
N LEU A 222 0.39 14.96 -7.90
CA LEU A 222 1.40 14.82 -8.95
C LEU A 222 2.77 15.32 -8.47
N ALA A 223 2.81 16.49 -7.83
CA ALA A 223 4.06 17.06 -7.34
C ALA A 223 4.66 16.24 -6.19
N THR A 224 3.85 15.74 -5.26
CA THR A 224 4.34 14.87 -4.17
C THR A 224 4.90 13.56 -4.70
N PHE A 225 4.22 12.94 -5.66
CA PHE A 225 4.69 11.72 -6.30
C PHE A 225 5.98 11.97 -7.10
N GLY A 226 6.01 13.04 -7.90
CA GLY A 226 7.19 13.42 -8.67
C GLY A 226 8.41 13.70 -7.80
N LEU A 227 8.25 14.40 -6.67
CA LEU A 227 9.33 14.64 -5.71
C LEU A 227 9.88 13.34 -5.11
N ALA A 228 9.01 12.37 -4.81
CA ALA A 228 9.45 11.10 -4.27
C ALA A 228 10.18 10.24 -5.32
N MET A 229 9.74 10.29 -6.58
CA MET A 229 10.47 9.68 -7.71
C MET A 229 11.82 10.37 -7.99
N VAL A 230 11.90 11.70 -7.81
CA VAL A 230 13.18 12.42 -7.86
C VAL A 230 14.11 11.95 -6.74
N ALA A 231 13.60 11.75 -5.51
CA ALA A 231 14.40 11.20 -4.42
C ALA A 231 14.93 9.79 -4.76
N PHE A 232 14.09 8.93 -5.33
CA PHE A 232 14.49 7.61 -5.82
C PHE A 232 15.66 7.70 -6.82
N ALA A 233 15.46 8.46 -7.90
CA ALA A 233 16.44 8.56 -8.98
C ALA A 233 17.74 9.25 -8.54
N ALA A 234 17.65 10.29 -7.70
CA ALA A 234 18.82 11.00 -7.19
C ALA A 234 19.65 10.16 -6.21
N ALA A 235 19.01 9.32 -5.40
CA ALA A 235 19.74 8.38 -4.54
C ALA A 235 20.36 7.25 -5.37
N ALA A 236 19.61 6.67 -6.30
CA ALA A 236 20.13 5.60 -7.17
C ALA A 236 21.33 6.06 -8.00
N SER A 237 21.34 7.30 -8.51
CA SER A 237 22.46 7.85 -9.29
C SER A 237 23.74 8.10 -8.47
N LEU A 238 23.62 8.19 -7.14
CA LEU A 238 24.74 8.31 -6.21
C LEU A 238 25.17 6.96 -5.62
N HIS A 239 24.70 5.85 -6.21
CA HIS A 239 24.87 4.50 -5.67
C HIS A 239 24.41 4.41 -4.21
N ALA A 240 23.29 5.07 -3.89
CA ALA A 240 22.62 4.98 -2.61
C ALA A 240 21.25 4.33 -2.79
N SER A 241 20.61 3.92 -1.69
CA SER A 241 19.33 3.21 -1.76
C SER A 241 18.18 4.12 -2.25
N GLY A 242 17.86 4.02 -3.54
CA GLY A 242 16.71 4.70 -4.16
C GLY A 242 15.39 4.35 -3.47
N PHE A 243 15.20 3.07 -3.13
CA PHE A 243 14.00 2.57 -2.46
C PHE A 243 13.71 3.28 -1.12
N ILE A 244 14.71 3.39 -0.24
CA ILE A 244 14.56 4.12 1.04
C ILE A 244 14.36 5.61 0.82
N ALA A 245 15.06 6.20 -0.14
CA ALA A 245 14.90 7.62 -0.45
C ALA A 245 13.46 7.94 -0.89
N ALA A 246 12.88 7.09 -1.74
CA ALA A 246 11.49 7.18 -2.20
C ALA A 246 10.49 7.06 -1.04
N TYR A 247 10.65 6.02 -0.21
CA TYR A 247 9.77 5.78 0.94
C TYR A 247 9.84 6.93 1.94
N LEU A 248 11.03 7.33 2.39
CA LEU A 248 11.19 8.36 3.41
C LEU A 248 10.76 9.74 2.93
N SER A 249 11.03 10.09 1.67
CA SER A 249 10.51 11.34 1.09
C SER A 249 8.99 11.36 1.07
N GLY A 250 8.35 10.24 0.69
CA GLY A 250 6.89 10.07 0.78
C GLY A 250 6.36 10.23 2.20
N VAL A 251 6.99 9.58 3.19
CA VAL A 251 6.62 9.70 4.62
C VAL A 251 6.70 11.15 5.09
N VAL A 252 7.78 11.87 4.75
CA VAL A 252 7.93 13.28 5.14
C VAL A 252 6.84 14.13 4.49
N LEU A 253 6.60 13.99 3.19
CA LEU A 253 5.60 14.77 2.46
C LEU A 253 4.19 14.55 3.02
N ALA A 254 3.80 13.29 3.26
CA ALA A 254 2.47 12.94 3.78
C ALA A 254 2.20 13.42 5.22
N ASN A 255 3.26 13.61 6.01
CA ASN A 255 3.17 14.05 7.40
C ASN A 255 3.51 15.53 7.59
N SER A 256 3.80 16.25 6.50
CA SER A 256 4.09 17.69 6.51
C SER A 256 2.84 18.57 6.39
N GLY A 257 1.63 18.07 6.69
CA GLY A 257 0.42 18.90 6.71
C GLY A 257 0.13 19.65 5.39
N LEU A 258 0.40 19.00 4.25
CA LEU A 258 0.16 19.58 2.93
C LEU A 258 -1.36 19.74 2.66
N PRO A 259 -1.77 20.75 1.87
CA PRO A 259 -3.14 20.85 1.37
C PRO A 259 -3.58 19.59 0.60
N HIS A 260 -4.88 19.33 0.55
CA HIS A 260 -5.48 18.25 -0.26
C HIS A 260 -4.94 16.84 0.06
N ARG A 261 -4.63 16.56 1.34
CA ARG A 261 -4.09 15.26 1.79
C ARG A 261 -4.87 14.03 1.32
N ALA A 262 -6.20 14.12 1.30
CA ALA A 262 -7.06 13.02 0.82
C ALA A 262 -6.82 12.72 -0.66
N ALA A 263 -6.70 13.75 -1.51
CA ALA A 263 -6.39 13.58 -2.92
C ALA A 263 -4.98 13.01 -3.15
N ILE A 264 -3.99 13.46 -2.37
CA ILE A 264 -2.62 12.92 -2.43
C ILE A 264 -2.63 11.43 -2.14
N ARG A 265 -3.34 11.03 -1.08
CA ARG A 265 -3.45 9.64 -0.67
C ARG A 265 -4.17 8.79 -1.70
N SER A 266 -5.35 9.20 -2.14
CA SER A 266 -6.16 8.45 -3.12
C SER A 266 -5.43 8.27 -4.45
N PHE A 267 -4.73 9.32 -4.92
CA PHE A 267 -3.90 9.24 -6.12
C PHE A 267 -2.73 8.28 -5.95
N ALA A 268 -2.02 8.35 -4.82
CA ALA A 268 -0.92 7.45 -4.52
C ALA A 268 -1.41 6.00 -4.47
N GLU A 269 -2.51 5.71 -3.76
CA GLU A 269 -3.15 4.38 -3.71
C GLU A 269 -3.53 3.87 -5.11
N GLY A 270 -4.08 4.73 -5.97
CA GLY A 270 -4.39 4.38 -7.36
C GLY A 270 -3.16 4.01 -8.20
N LEU A 271 -2.06 4.77 -8.07
CA LEU A 271 -0.78 4.46 -8.73
C LEU A 271 -0.14 3.19 -8.16
N GLY A 272 -0.21 2.98 -6.84
CA GLY A 272 0.24 1.76 -6.19
C GLY A 272 -0.46 0.53 -6.75
N TRP A 273 -1.79 0.56 -6.87
CA TRP A 273 -2.57 -0.50 -7.51
C TRP A 273 -2.15 -0.75 -8.96
N LEU A 274 -1.96 0.31 -9.74
CA LEU A 274 -1.54 0.18 -11.14
C LEU A 274 -0.17 -0.49 -11.25
N ALA A 275 0.80 -0.03 -10.46
CA ALA A 275 2.14 -0.59 -10.40
C ALA A 275 2.13 -2.05 -9.93
N GLN A 276 1.33 -2.37 -8.91
CA GLN A 276 1.18 -3.71 -8.36
C GLN A 276 0.55 -4.68 -9.39
N ILE A 277 -0.53 -4.29 -10.06
CA ILE A 277 -1.14 -5.10 -11.14
C ILE A 277 -0.13 -5.32 -12.27
N GLY A 278 0.47 -4.24 -12.77
CA GLY A 278 1.44 -4.31 -13.86
C GLY A 278 2.64 -5.19 -13.51
N LEU A 279 3.18 -5.05 -12.30
CA LEU A 279 4.30 -5.83 -11.79
C LEU A 279 3.98 -7.32 -11.73
N PHE A 280 2.87 -7.70 -11.11
CA PHE A 280 2.53 -9.13 -10.97
C PHE A 280 2.20 -9.78 -12.31
N VAL A 281 1.54 -9.07 -13.23
CA VAL A 281 1.31 -9.59 -14.58
C VAL A 281 2.63 -9.77 -15.33
N LEU A 282 3.51 -8.77 -15.28
CA LEU A 282 4.84 -8.81 -15.91
C LEU A 282 5.65 -10.01 -15.40
N LEU A 283 5.65 -10.25 -14.09
CA LEU A 283 6.37 -11.38 -13.49
C LEU A 283 5.74 -12.72 -13.87
N GLY A 284 4.42 -12.77 -14.05
CA GLY A 284 3.73 -13.96 -14.55
C GLY A 284 4.07 -14.26 -16.01
N LEU A 285 4.26 -13.22 -16.83
CA LEU A 285 4.70 -13.36 -18.23
C LEU A 285 6.14 -13.87 -18.35
N LEU A 286 7.00 -13.52 -17.40
CA LEU A 286 8.43 -13.90 -17.39
C LEU A 286 8.66 -15.41 -17.14
N VAL A 287 7.69 -16.11 -16.56
CA VAL A 287 7.86 -17.49 -16.10
C VAL A 287 7.12 -18.48 -16.99
N SER A 288 7.82 -19.55 -17.38
CA SER A 288 7.27 -20.64 -18.19
C SER A 288 6.91 -21.85 -17.30
N PRO A 289 5.62 -22.17 -17.11
CA PRO A 289 5.14 -23.34 -16.35
C PRO A 289 5.85 -24.66 -16.65
N SER A 290 6.21 -24.89 -17.92
CA SER A 290 6.94 -26.09 -18.35
C SER A 290 8.27 -26.29 -17.61
N GLN A 291 8.96 -25.20 -17.27
CA GLN A 291 10.26 -25.20 -16.59
C GLN A 291 10.15 -25.29 -15.06
N LEU A 292 8.95 -25.10 -14.50
CA LEU A 292 8.74 -25.09 -13.05
C LEU A 292 8.68 -26.49 -12.42
N SER A 293 8.30 -27.50 -13.19
CA SER A 293 8.01 -28.84 -12.66
C SER A 293 9.19 -29.48 -11.91
N GLY A 294 10.43 -29.23 -12.35
CA GLY A 294 11.65 -29.74 -11.72
C GLY A 294 12.00 -29.08 -10.38
N GLU A 295 11.52 -27.86 -10.13
CA GLU A 295 11.91 -27.06 -8.95
C GLU A 295 10.84 -27.00 -7.86
N LEU A 296 9.72 -27.73 -8.04
CA LEU A 296 8.63 -27.78 -7.05
C LEU A 296 9.09 -28.30 -5.69
N ILE A 297 9.83 -29.42 -5.67
CA ILE A 297 10.33 -30.02 -4.43
C ILE A 297 11.33 -29.08 -3.73
N PRO A 298 12.37 -28.55 -4.42
CA PRO A 298 13.25 -27.53 -3.85
C PRO A 298 12.51 -26.33 -3.24
N ALA A 299 11.53 -25.78 -3.94
CA ALA A 299 10.75 -24.64 -3.47
C ALA A 299 9.94 -24.95 -2.21
N LEU A 300 9.32 -26.13 -2.13
CA LEU A 300 8.61 -26.60 -0.93
C LEU A 300 9.56 -26.79 0.27
N ILE A 301 10.75 -27.35 0.05
CA ILE A 301 11.73 -27.55 1.12
C ILE A 301 12.19 -26.19 1.67
N ILE A 302 12.64 -25.30 0.78
CA ILE A 302 13.15 -23.98 1.19
C ILE A 302 12.05 -23.13 1.80
N GLY A 303 10.86 -23.13 1.23
CA GLY A 303 9.75 -22.38 1.80
C GLY A 303 9.33 -22.92 3.17
N ALA A 304 9.45 -24.24 3.43
CA ALA A 304 9.15 -24.83 4.73
C ALA A 304 10.22 -24.44 5.76
N VAL A 305 11.51 -24.52 5.40
CA VAL A 305 12.61 -24.00 6.21
C VAL A 305 12.37 -22.53 6.52
N LEU A 306 11.92 -21.76 5.53
CA LEU A 306 11.71 -20.36 5.74
C LEU A 306 10.57 -20.11 6.73
N LEU A 307 9.38 -20.65 6.46
CA LEU A 307 8.18 -20.44 7.25
C LEU A 307 8.32 -20.95 8.69
N LEU A 308 8.91 -22.14 8.86
CA LEU A 308 8.91 -22.85 10.14
C LEU A 308 10.17 -22.62 10.97
N LEU A 309 11.28 -22.19 10.34
CA LEU A 309 12.56 -22.03 11.03
C LEU A 309 13.12 -20.62 10.87
N SER A 310 13.40 -20.20 9.64
CA SER A 310 14.08 -18.93 9.35
C SER A 310 13.32 -17.73 9.93
N ARG A 311 12.02 -17.65 9.65
CA ARG A 311 11.20 -16.50 10.03
C ARG A 311 10.95 -16.44 11.54
N PRO A 312 10.59 -17.53 12.25
CA PRO A 312 10.55 -17.54 13.72
C PRO A 312 11.87 -17.12 14.37
N LEU A 313 13.01 -17.65 13.90
CA LEU A 313 14.32 -17.29 14.44
C LEU A 313 14.63 -15.80 14.25
N SER A 314 14.35 -15.28 13.05
CA SER A 314 14.59 -13.88 12.70
C SER A 314 13.75 -12.93 13.55
N VAL A 315 12.48 -13.25 13.77
CA VAL A 315 11.56 -12.47 14.61
C VAL A 315 11.99 -12.51 16.07
N VAL A 316 12.32 -13.70 16.61
CA VAL A 316 12.76 -13.84 18.00
C VAL A 316 14.08 -13.10 18.24
N ALA A 317 15.08 -13.29 17.36
CA ALA A 317 16.37 -12.62 17.46
C ALA A 317 16.24 -11.09 17.42
N SER A 318 15.33 -10.58 16.59
CA SER A 318 15.11 -9.14 16.44
C SER A 318 14.31 -8.53 17.59
N LEU A 319 13.30 -9.25 18.10
CA LEU A 319 12.32 -8.70 19.05
C LEU A 319 12.62 -9.03 20.53
N ILE A 320 13.65 -9.83 20.82
CA ILE A 320 14.02 -10.22 22.19
C ILE A 320 14.23 -9.01 23.12
N TRP A 321 14.76 -7.90 22.60
CA TRP A 321 15.05 -6.68 23.35
C TRP A 321 13.83 -5.75 23.54
N PHE A 322 12.74 -5.97 22.78
CA PHE A 322 11.61 -5.03 22.70
C PHE A 322 10.37 -5.48 23.49
N LYS A 323 10.49 -6.57 24.28
CA LYS A 323 9.41 -7.12 25.13
C LYS A 323 8.08 -7.28 24.38
N VAL A 324 8.14 -7.71 23.11
CA VAL A 324 6.95 -7.97 22.30
C VAL A 324 6.27 -9.26 22.80
N PRO A 325 4.95 -9.29 23.04
CA PRO A 325 4.24 -10.49 23.48
C PRO A 325 4.46 -11.67 22.53
N TRP A 326 4.62 -12.87 23.06
CA TRP A 326 4.88 -14.08 22.26
C TRP A 326 3.81 -14.33 21.19
N ARG A 327 2.53 -13.99 21.47
CA ARG A 327 1.43 -14.11 20.50
C ARG A 327 1.62 -13.20 19.29
N GLU A 328 2.08 -11.97 19.53
CA GLU A 328 2.41 -11.04 18.46
C GLU A 328 3.63 -11.55 17.68
N GLN A 329 4.64 -12.10 18.35
CA GLN A 329 5.81 -12.68 17.68
C GLN A 329 5.44 -13.86 16.78
N ILE A 330 4.62 -14.82 17.25
CA ILE A 330 4.14 -15.93 16.42
C ILE A 330 3.38 -15.42 15.21
N PHE A 331 2.52 -14.41 15.39
CA PHE A 331 1.79 -13.83 14.28
C PHE A 331 2.73 -13.14 13.28
N LEU A 332 3.69 -12.35 13.75
CA LEU A 332 4.71 -11.71 12.89
C LEU A 332 5.56 -12.75 12.14
N SER A 333 5.84 -13.89 12.76
CA SER A 333 6.53 -15.00 12.10
C SER A 333 5.68 -15.66 11.02
N TRP A 334 4.37 -15.81 11.25
CA TRP A 334 3.46 -16.39 10.26
C TRP A 334 3.06 -15.42 9.14
N ALA A 335 2.98 -14.13 9.44
CA ALA A 335 2.53 -13.06 8.55
C ALA A 335 3.60 -12.52 7.59
N GLY A 336 4.78 -13.13 7.54
CA GLY A 336 5.81 -12.82 6.55
C GLY A 336 5.43 -13.28 5.14
N LEU A 337 4.46 -12.59 4.53
CA LEU A 337 4.02 -12.83 3.16
C LEU A 337 5.11 -12.42 2.18
N ARG A 338 5.28 -13.23 1.14
CA ARG A 338 6.13 -12.93 0.00
C ARG A 338 5.25 -12.62 -1.19
N GLY A 339 5.63 -11.66 -1.99
CA GLY A 339 4.91 -11.33 -3.21
C GLY A 339 5.89 -11.02 -4.33
N ALA A 340 5.80 -9.84 -4.93
CA ALA A 340 6.52 -9.55 -6.15
C ALA A 340 8.02 -9.30 -5.92
N VAL A 341 8.39 -8.70 -4.79
CA VAL A 341 9.77 -8.26 -4.53
C VAL A 341 10.80 -9.38 -4.72
N PRO A 342 10.65 -10.58 -4.11
CA PRO A 342 11.58 -11.68 -4.35
C PRO A 342 11.71 -12.08 -5.83
N ILE A 343 10.62 -12.06 -6.59
CA ILE A 343 10.65 -12.47 -8.00
C ILE A 343 11.40 -11.41 -8.82
N VAL A 344 11.20 -10.11 -8.54
CA VAL A 344 11.98 -9.02 -9.15
C VAL A 344 13.45 -9.16 -8.78
N LEU A 345 13.78 -9.38 -7.51
CA LEU A 345 15.17 -9.53 -7.07
C LEU A 345 15.85 -10.75 -7.72
N ALA A 346 15.10 -11.81 -8.04
CA ALA A 346 15.61 -12.97 -8.75
C ALA A 346 15.99 -12.69 -10.22
N THR A 347 15.58 -11.56 -10.80
CA THR A 347 16.01 -11.17 -12.16
C THR A 347 17.41 -10.57 -12.18
N PHE A 348 17.88 -9.95 -11.08
CA PHE A 348 19.20 -9.32 -11.03
C PHE A 348 20.35 -10.32 -11.26
N PRO A 349 20.40 -11.51 -10.62
CA PRO A 349 21.44 -12.51 -10.93
C PRO A 349 21.39 -13.00 -12.38
N ILE A 350 20.22 -13.00 -13.02
CA ILE A 350 20.07 -13.42 -14.42
C ILE A 350 20.67 -12.35 -15.34
N VAL A 351 20.35 -11.08 -15.09
CA VAL A 351 20.90 -9.93 -15.83
C VAL A 351 22.42 -9.87 -15.70
N GLU A 352 22.95 -10.11 -14.50
CA GLU A 352 24.40 -10.14 -14.23
C GLU A 352 25.10 -11.41 -14.74
N GLY A 353 24.35 -12.36 -15.32
CA GLY A 353 24.92 -13.57 -15.92
C GLY A 353 25.44 -14.60 -14.91
N VAL A 354 24.90 -14.60 -13.68
CA VAL A 354 25.25 -15.59 -12.66
C VAL A 354 24.83 -16.99 -13.13
N PRO A 355 25.72 -18.00 -13.10
CA PRO A 355 25.37 -19.36 -13.51
C PRO A 355 24.22 -19.96 -12.69
N ASP A 356 23.31 -20.70 -13.33
CA ASP A 356 22.15 -21.34 -12.68
C ASP A 356 21.14 -20.36 -12.03
N SER A 357 21.20 -19.07 -12.38
CA SER A 357 20.29 -18.02 -11.87
C SER A 357 18.82 -18.22 -12.27
N TYR A 358 18.54 -18.79 -13.45
CA TYR A 358 17.17 -19.16 -13.86
C TYR A 358 16.53 -20.18 -12.91
N ARG A 359 17.34 -21.09 -12.35
CA ARG A 359 16.86 -22.04 -11.36
C ARG A 359 16.42 -21.34 -10.08
N LEU A 360 17.15 -20.30 -9.64
CA LEU A 360 16.74 -19.46 -8.51
C LEU A 360 15.39 -18.78 -8.78
N LEU A 361 15.21 -18.18 -9.96
CA LEU A 361 13.93 -17.57 -10.34
C LEU A 361 12.77 -18.57 -10.24
N ASN A 362 12.94 -19.78 -10.76
CA ASN A 362 11.91 -20.82 -10.71
C ASN A 362 11.58 -21.25 -9.27
N ILE A 363 12.60 -21.46 -8.44
CA ILE A 363 12.42 -21.80 -7.01
C ILE A 363 11.66 -20.67 -6.29
N VAL A 364 12.10 -19.43 -6.48
CA VAL A 364 11.51 -18.24 -5.83
C VAL A 364 10.07 -18.06 -6.27
N PHE A 365 9.77 -18.19 -7.56
CA PHE A 365 8.42 -18.07 -8.09
C PHE A 365 7.47 -19.10 -7.48
N ILE A 366 7.84 -20.40 -7.50
CA ILE A 366 7.01 -21.46 -6.93
C ILE A 366 6.80 -21.23 -5.43
N LEU A 367 7.87 -20.85 -4.71
CA LEU A 367 7.81 -20.56 -3.29
C LEU A 367 6.83 -19.41 -3.01
N VAL A 368 6.91 -18.30 -3.75
CA VAL A 368 5.98 -17.17 -3.60
C VAL A 368 4.54 -17.63 -3.84
N VAL A 369 4.27 -18.36 -4.92
CA VAL A 369 2.92 -18.83 -5.26
C VAL A 369 2.37 -19.76 -4.18
N VAL A 370 3.08 -20.84 -3.87
CA VAL A 370 2.60 -21.87 -2.95
C VAL A 370 2.40 -21.30 -1.55
N TYR A 371 3.39 -20.56 -1.03
CA TYR A 371 3.30 -20.07 0.35
C TYR A 371 2.31 -18.92 0.48
N THR A 372 2.08 -18.10 -0.54
CA THR A 372 1.04 -17.07 -0.48
C THR A 372 -0.36 -17.65 -0.59
N VAL A 373 -0.55 -18.74 -1.35
CA VAL A 373 -1.82 -19.50 -1.37
C VAL A 373 -2.10 -20.11 0.01
N VAL A 374 -1.08 -20.60 0.71
CA VAL A 374 -1.22 -21.21 2.04
C VAL A 374 -1.38 -20.15 3.15
N GLN A 375 -0.54 -19.12 3.14
CA GLN A 375 -0.50 -18.09 4.20
C GLN A 375 -1.67 -17.11 4.08
N GLY A 376 -2.03 -16.66 2.88
CA GLY A 376 -3.06 -15.63 2.68
C GLY A 376 -4.37 -15.92 3.42
N PRO A 377 -5.06 -17.04 3.11
CA PRO A 377 -6.30 -17.42 3.80
C PRO A 377 -6.09 -17.81 5.28
N SER A 378 -4.93 -18.40 5.63
CA SER A 378 -4.67 -18.86 7.00
C SER A 378 -4.39 -17.72 7.99
N LEU A 379 -3.99 -16.53 7.52
CA LEU A 379 -3.70 -15.38 8.38
C LEU A 379 -4.88 -14.93 9.22
N GLY A 380 -6.08 -14.88 8.64
CA GLY A 380 -7.30 -14.52 9.38
C GLY A 380 -7.60 -15.50 10.51
N LEU A 381 -7.45 -16.80 10.24
CA LEU A 381 -7.63 -17.86 11.22
C LEU A 381 -6.58 -17.77 12.35
N PHE A 382 -5.31 -17.53 12.00
CA PHE A 382 -4.23 -17.35 12.97
C PHE A 382 -4.43 -16.10 13.84
N ALA A 383 -4.87 -14.98 13.25
CA ALA A 383 -5.18 -13.76 13.99
C ALA A 383 -6.30 -13.99 15.01
N HIS A 384 -7.34 -14.75 14.63
CA HIS A 384 -8.43 -15.12 15.53
C HIS A 384 -7.95 -16.07 16.64
N TRP A 385 -7.21 -17.11 16.29
CA TRP A 385 -6.69 -18.10 17.24
C TRP A 385 -5.75 -17.49 18.29
N LEU A 386 -4.88 -16.57 17.87
CA LEU A 386 -3.98 -15.82 18.74
C LEU A 386 -4.68 -14.70 19.54
N ARG A 387 -5.99 -14.51 19.34
CA ARG A 387 -6.82 -13.47 19.97
C ARG A 387 -6.27 -12.05 19.74
N LEU A 388 -5.79 -11.79 18.52
CA LEU A 388 -5.24 -10.49 18.13
C LEU A 388 -6.32 -9.55 17.58
N ILE A 389 -7.44 -10.09 17.11
CA ILE A 389 -8.56 -9.29 16.60
C ILE A 389 -9.28 -8.61 17.79
N PRO A 390 -9.27 -7.26 17.90
CA PRO A 390 -9.98 -6.56 18.97
C PRO A 390 -11.49 -6.78 18.83
N ARG A 391 -12.16 -7.15 19.92
CA ARG A 391 -13.62 -7.44 19.92
C ARG A 391 -14.49 -6.21 19.63
N ASP A 392 -13.97 -4.99 19.86
CA ASP A 392 -14.68 -3.71 19.73
C ASP A 392 -13.98 -2.75 18.76
N ALA A 393 -13.38 -3.24 17.67
CA ALA A 393 -12.72 -2.36 16.71
C ALA A 393 -13.76 -1.48 15.99
N THR A 394 -13.92 -0.24 16.45
CA THR A 394 -14.63 0.81 15.73
C THR A 394 -13.95 1.01 14.37
N ARG A 395 -14.64 0.62 13.29
CA ARG A 395 -14.14 0.84 11.93
C ARG A 395 -14.23 2.33 11.65
N GLU A 396 -13.08 3.01 11.57
CA GLU A 396 -13.01 4.41 11.16
C GLU A 396 -13.41 4.45 9.68
N ILE A 397 -14.69 4.67 9.40
CA ILE A 397 -15.17 4.93 8.04
C ILE A 397 -14.61 6.31 7.68
N GLN A 398 -13.46 6.32 7.01
CA GLN A 398 -12.99 7.51 6.32
C GLN A 398 -13.99 7.73 5.20
N VAL A 399 -14.83 8.74 5.37
CA VAL A 399 -15.82 9.17 4.40
C VAL A 399 -15.05 9.77 3.21
N GLU A 400 -14.51 8.92 2.35
CA GLU A 400 -14.36 9.25 0.94
C GLU A 400 -15.77 9.30 0.34
N ALA A 401 -16.01 9.98 -0.77
CA ALA A 401 -17.37 10.13 -1.32
C ALA A 401 -18.04 8.79 -1.71
N ALA A 402 -17.28 7.69 -1.79
CA ALA A 402 -17.75 6.38 -2.27
C ALA A 402 -18.78 5.64 -1.38
N PRO A 403 -18.75 5.65 -0.03
CA PRO A 403 -19.78 5.02 0.79
C PRO A 403 -21.08 5.83 0.84
N LEU A 404 -21.03 7.13 0.54
CA LEU A 404 -22.22 7.97 0.39
C LEU A 404 -23.00 7.56 -0.87
N ASP A 405 -22.32 7.25 -1.98
CA ASP A 405 -22.97 6.71 -3.19
C ASP A 405 -23.65 5.35 -2.93
N VAL A 406 -23.04 4.48 -2.12
CA VAL A 406 -23.63 3.17 -1.75
C VAL A 406 -24.82 3.33 -0.78
N LEU A 407 -24.82 4.36 0.06
CA LEU A 407 -25.91 4.68 1.00
C LEU A 407 -26.96 5.64 0.41
N GLU A 408 -26.80 6.05 -0.86
CA GLU A 408 -27.53 7.16 -1.50
C GLU A 408 -27.57 8.43 -0.63
N ALA A 409 -26.58 8.65 0.25
CA ALA A 409 -26.58 9.72 1.23
C ALA A 409 -25.82 10.94 0.70
N GLU A 410 -26.36 12.14 0.90
CA GLU A 410 -25.75 13.39 0.45
C GLU A 410 -25.51 14.34 1.62
N LEU A 411 -24.38 15.05 1.56
CA LEU A 411 -24.00 16.07 2.52
C LEU A 411 -24.26 17.45 1.93
N LEU A 412 -25.10 18.23 2.60
CA LEU A 412 -25.41 19.61 2.25
C LEU A 412 -24.89 20.53 3.36
N THR A 413 -24.31 21.66 2.96
CA THR A 413 -23.95 22.75 3.88
C THR A 413 -24.76 23.98 3.52
N MET A 414 -25.36 24.61 4.53
CA MET A 414 -26.09 25.87 4.35
C MET A 414 -25.65 26.89 5.39
N THR A 415 -25.22 28.06 4.93
CA THR A 415 -24.98 29.22 5.79
C THR A 415 -26.26 30.05 5.90
N VAL A 416 -26.66 30.37 7.13
CA VAL A 416 -27.85 31.19 7.40
C VAL A 416 -27.50 32.67 7.18
N GLN A 417 -27.86 33.19 6.02
CA GLN A 417 -27.55 34.57 5.62
C GLN A 417 -28.33 35.62 6.43
N PRO A 418 -27.78 36.85 6.60
CA PRO A 418 -28.52 37.98 7.13
C PRO A 418 -29.81 38.23 6.34
N GLY A 419 -30.94 38.38 7.05
CA GLY A 419 -32.27 38.52 6.44
C GLY A 419 -33.04 37.21 6.25
N SER A 420 -32.39 36.05 6.38
CA SER A 420 -33.07 34.75 6.35
C SER A 420 -34.06 34.61 7.50
N LYS A 421 -35.29 34.18 7.20
CA LYS A 421 -36.35 33.85 8.16
C LYS A 421 -36.17 32.48 8.83
N LEU A 422 -35.04 31.79 8.58
CA LEU A 422 -34.61 30.62 9.36
C LEU A 422 -34.20 30.99 10.79
N HIS A 423 -33.84 32.26 11.04
CA HIS A 423 -33.51 32.71 12.38
C HIS A 423 -34.67 32.41 13.35
N ASN A 424 -34.31 31.89 14.52
CA ASN A 424 -35.23 31.55 15.60
C ASN A 424 -36.20 30.38 15.30
N VAL A 425 -36.03 29.67 14.18
CA VAL A 425 -36.72 28.40 13.89
C VAL A 425 -35.95 27.27 14.58
N SER A 426 -36.65 26.39 15.30
CA SER A 426 -36.04 25.21 15.90
C SER A 426 -35.83 24.08 14.88
N VAL A 427 -34.88 23.18 15.15
CA VAL A 427 -34.62 22.01 14.28
C VAL A 427 -35.88 21.15 14.08
N LEU A 428 -36.70 20.97 15.11
CA LEU A 428 -37.97 20.27 15.00
C LEU A 428 -38.99 21.01 14.13
N GLU A 429 -39.06 22.35 14.20
CA GLU A 429 -39.99 23.17 13.41
C GLU A 429 -39.62 23.19 11.91
N LEU A 430 -38.35 22.90 11.56
CA LEU A 430 -37.95 22.79 10.16
C LEU A 430 -38.72 21.68 9.44
N ARG A 431 -39.01 20.55 10.11
CA ARG A 431 -39.67 19.39 9.50
C ARG A 431 -39.03 19.01 8.17
N LEU A 432 -37.73 18.73 8.21
CA LEU A 432 -37.02 18.23 7.03
C LEU A 432 -37.64 16.89 6.60
N PRO A 433 -37.64 16.58 5.29
CA PRO A 433 -38.20 15.31 4.80
C PRO A 433 -37.34 14.15 5.30
N ASP A 434 -37.95 13.10 5.85
CA ASP A 434 -37.23 11.90 6.27
C ASP A 434 -36.54 11.21 5.07
N PRO A 435 -35.28 10.75 5.19
CA PRO A 435 -34.44 10.69 6.39
C PRO A 435 -33.40 11.84 6.48
N SER A 436 -33.81 13.11 6.31
CA SER A 436 -32.90 14.26 6.34
C SER A 436 -32.71 14.81 7.76
N VAL A 437 -31.47 14.99 8.19
CA VAL A 437 -31.14 15.42 9.57
C VAL A 437 -30.04 16.48 9.56
N ILE A 438 -30.19 17.51 10.41
CA ILE A 438 -29.10 18.44 10.74
C ILE A 438 -28.21 17.75 11.76
N THR A 439 -27.00 17.39 11.35
CA THR A 439 -26.06 16.61 12.18
C THR A 439 -25.13 17.49 12.99
N LEU A 440 -24.82 18.68 12.50
CA LEU A 440 -23.91 19.62 13.14
C LEU A 440 -24.35 21.06 12.86
N ILE A 441 -24.19 21.94 13.84
CA ILE A 441 -24.25 23.39 13.65
C ILE A 441 -22.89 23.97 14.05
N ILE A 442 -22.34 24.82 13.18
CA ILE A 442 -21.14 25.63 13.46
C ILE A 442 -21.61 27.05 13.75
N ARG A 443 -21.35 27.52 14.97
CA ARG A 443 -21.72 28.88 15.41
C ARG A 443 -20.50 29.57 15.97
N LYS A 444 -20.06 30.64 15.31
CA LYS A 444 -18.87 31.42 15.71
C LYS A 444 -17.60 30.57 15.91
N GLY A 445 -17.46 29.50 15.11
CA GLY A 445 -16.33 28.57 15.19
C GLY A 445 -16.51 27.40 16.16
N ASP A 446 -17.53 27.44 17.03
CA ASP A 446 -17.85 26.32 17.91
C ASP A 446 -18.79 25.33 17.20
N THR A 447 -18.49 24.04 17.34
CA THR A 447 -19.28 22.95 16.73
C THR A 447 -20.06 22.20 17.79
N PHE A 448 -21.34 21.94 17.53
CA PHE A 448 -22.17 21.14 18.43
C PHE A 448 -23.23 20.35 17.68
N VAL A 449 -23.70 19.26 18.29
CA VAL A 449 -24.82 18.44 17.78
C VAL A 449 -26.13 19.10 18.22
N PRO A 450 -27.01 19.51 17.28
CA PRO A 450 -28.25 20.18 17.65
C PRO A 450 -29.26 19.20 18.26
N GLN A 451 -29.99 19.69 19.26
CA GLN A 451 -31.17 19.03 19.82
C GLN A 451 -32.44 19.48 19.07
N PRO A 452 -33.56 18.74 19.16
CA PRO A 452 -34.81 19.10 18.47
C PRO A 452 -35.30 20.54 18.75
N ASP A 453 -35.06 21.05 19.94
CA ASP A 453 -35.42 22.39 20.40
C ASP A 453 -34.36 23.47 20.06
N THR A 454 -33.22 23.08 19.50
CA THR A 454 -32.14 24.01 19.18
C THR A 454 -32.59 24.99 18.11
N ARG A 455 -32.47 26.28 18.42
CA ARG A 455 -32.85 27.40 17.53
C ARG A 455 -31.68 27.79 16.63
N ILE A 456 -31.99 27.94 15.35
CA ILE A 456 -31.06 28.41 14.33
C ILE A 456 -30.85 29.92 14.47
N THR A 457 -29.61 30.39 14.32
CA THR A 457 -29.25 31.81 14.35
C THR A 457 -28.61 32.27 13.05
N VAL A 458 -28.66 33.58 12.79
CA VAL A 458 -27.97 34.18 11.65
C VAL A 458 -26.47 33.95 11.80
N GLY A 459 -25.82 33.52 10.72
CA GLY A 459 -24.41 33.15 10.71
C GLY A 459 -24.11 31.71 11.13
N ASP A 460 -25.13 30.90 11.44
CA ASP A 460 -24.93 29.46 11.61
C ASP A 460 -24.59 28.80 10.27
N GLU A 461 -23.66 27.86 10.30
CA GLU A 461 -23.46 26.89 9.21
C GLU A 461 -24.06 25.55 9.62
N LEU A 462 -25.03 25.09 8.84
CA LEU A 462 -25.77 23.85 9.08
C LEU A 462 -25.16 22.74 8.22
N LEU A 463 -24.76 21.63 8.84
CA LEU A 463 -24.38 20.41 8.13
C LEU A 463 -25.56 19.43 8.13
N ILE A 464 -26.03 19.08 6.95
CA ILE A 464 -27.26 18.32 6.73
C ILE A 464 -26.91 17.04 5.99
N VAL A 465 -27.35 15.90 6.53
CA VAL A 465 -27.29 14.60 5.86
C VAL A 465 -28.67 14.32 5.30
N THR A 466 -28.78 13.97 4.03
CA THR A 466 -30.03 13.59 3.35
C THR A 466 -29.78 12.43 2.41
N THR A 467 -30.76 12.00 1.61
CA THR A 467 -30.56 11.04 0.52
C THR A 467 -30.71 11.71 -0.84
N SER A 468 -30.16 11.12 -1.91
CA SER A 468 -30.33 11.63 -3.28
C SER A 468 -31.80 11.79 -3.69
N LYS A 469 -32.68 10.91 -3.19
CA LYS A 469 -34.14 10.99 -3.43
C LYS A 469 -34.78 12.19 -2.73
N THR A 470 -34.28 12.58 -1.56
CA THR A 470 -34.88 13.63 -0.71
C THR A 470 -34.15 14.96 -0.77
N ARG A 471 -32.97 15.02 -1.41
CA ARG A 471 -32.10 16.20 -1.50
C ARG A 471 -32.86 17.44 -1.98
N LEU A 472 -33.53 17.33 -3.12
CA LEU A 472 -34.28 18.44 -3.70
C LEU A 472 -35.40 18.93 -2.77
N SER A 473 -36.13 18.01 -2.13
CA SER A 473 -37.18 18.37 -1.18
C SER A 473 -36.61 19.01 0.10
N ALA A 474 -35.45 18.56 0.57
CA ALA A 474 -34.76 19.16 1.72
C ALA A 474 -34.28 20.58 1.40
N GLU A 475 -33.67 20.78 0.23
CA GLU A 475 -33.24 22.11 -0.24
C GLU A 475 -34.44 23.06 -0.41
N ARG A 476 -35.51 22.61 -1.07
CA ARG A 476 -36.76 23.37 -1.21
C ARG A 476 -37.31 23.78 0.15
N ARG A 477 -37.38 22.84 1.10
CA ARG A 477 -37.86 23.12 2.45
C ARG A 477 -37.01 24.19 3.16
N LEU A 478 -35.69 24.08 3.08
CA LEU A 478 -34.76 25.06 3.66
C LEU A 478 -34.92 26.44 3.02
N ARG A 479 -35.03 26.51 1.68
CA ARG A 479 -35.27 27.77 0.96
C ARG A 479 -36.61 28.40 1.34
N ALA A 480 -37.68 27.59 1.40
CA ALA A 480 -39.00 28.05 1.77
C ALA A 480 -39.01 28.70 3.16
N VAL A 481 -38.43 28.01 4.15
CA VAL A 481 -38.31 28.53 5.52
C VAL A 481 -37.35 29.73 5.58
N SER A 482 -36.29 29.77 4.76
CA SER A 482 -35.41 30.93 4.65
C SER A 482 -36.14 32.18 4.14
N ARG A 483 -37.07 32.03 3.21
CA ARG A 483 -37.84 33.15 2.63
C ARG A 483 -39.00 33.61 3.52
N ARG A 484 -39.79 32.67 4.08
CA ARG A 484 -41.06 32.98 4.75
C ARG A 484 -41.19 32.47 6.19
N GLY A 485 -40.14 31.85 6.74
CA GLY A 485 -40.10 31.35 8.11
C GLY A 485 -40.86 30.04 8.29
N LYS A 486 -41.09 29.64 9.55
CA LYS A 486 -41.66 28.32 9.89
C LYS A 486 -43.02 27.99 9.25
N LEU A 487 -43.78 29.01 8.85
CA LEU A 487 -45.10 28.88 8.22
C LEU A 487 -45.05 29.05 6.68
N ALA A 488 -43.89 28.85 6.03
CA ALA A 488 -43.72 29.10 4.60
C ALA A 488 -44.82 28.51 3.70
N HIS A 489 -45.24 27.26 3.92
CA HIS A 489 -46.31 26.64 3.13
C HIS A 489 -47.67 27.32 3.28
N TRP A 490 -47.97 27.96 4.42
CA TRP A 490 -49.21 28.72 4.59
C TRP A 490 -49.20 30.02 3.79
N PHE A 491 -48.04 30.47 3.36
CA PHE A 491 -47.85 31.64 2.50
C PHE A 491 -47.55 31.24 1.05
N ASP A 492 -47.91 30.02 0.64
CA ASP A 492 -47.66 29.47 -0.70
C ASP A 492 -46.19 29.53 -1.15
N GLU A 493 -45.26 29.49 -0.20
CA GLU A 493 -43.83 29.41 -0.47
C GLU A 493 -43.35 27.96 -0.35
N TYR A 494 -43.00 27.38 -1.49
CA TYR A 494 -42.54 25.99 -1.62
C TYR A 494 -41.03 25.86 -1.87
N GLY A 495 -40.30 26.99 -1.95
CA GLY A 495 -38.84 26.99 -2.08
C GLY A 495 -38.32 26.65 -3.47
N ASP A 496 -39.13 26.89 -4.51
CA ASP A 496 -38.72 26.70 -5.90
C ASP A 496 -37.54 27.63 -6.26
N SER A 497 -36.69 27.15 -7.17
CA SER A 497 -35.61 27.94 -7.76
C SER A 497 -36.20 29.08 -8.59
N GLU A 498 -35.66 30.29 -8.42
CA GLU A 498 -35.96 31.43 -9.28
C GLU A 498 -35.49 31.21 -10.72
#